data_AF-A0A2U8X5X4-F1
#
_entry.id   AF-A0A2U8X5X4-F1
#
_cell.length_a   1.000
_cell.length_b   1.000
_cell.length_c   1.000
_cell.angle_alpha   90.00
_cell.angle_beta   90.00
_cell.angle_gamma   90.00
#
_symmetry.space_group_name_H-M   'P 1'
#
loop_
_entity.id
_entity.type
_entity.pdbx_description
1 polymer ?
#
loop_
_entity_poly.entity_id
_entity_poly.type
_entity_poly.pdbx_seq_one_letter_code
_entity_poly.pdbx_strand_id
1 'polypeptide(L)'
;MRAALLARIRRFRRADDGLAATELALVLPMLLVLLLGGIQLVAYVNASRKVDLVVRSISQMISQARPPTDNSTVNGLVNQWDLHFSYDASLVLFPFLMSEAKRQGKQWWQVITINYASIQFKPTAATCADPTDQSACYSAGVVWTSTGTTQPASGPLYRRCGATLIPADNNAAASPTTLPRSLYGPASVVVIDAVFTFTPTFGARYLPSFDIKRSAYVQPRYAPLIDYDTTGNDGIATKCP
;
A
#
# COMPACT_ATOMS: atom_id res chain seq x y z
N MET A 1 56.83 27.95 39.14
CA MET A 1 55.59 27.20 38.79
C MET A 1 54.58 28.00 37.95
N ARG A 2 54.23 29.26 38.27
CA ARG A 2 53.26 30.08 37.49
C ARG A 2 53.63 30.31 36.00
N ALA A 3 54.91 30.48 35.69
CA ALA A 3 55.37 30.70 34.31
C ALA A 3 55.17 29.49 33.37
N ALA A 4 55.33 28.27 33.89
CA ALA A 4 55.11 27.03 33.14
C ALA A 4 53.61 26.82 32.82
N LEU A 5 52.73 27.23 33.74
CA LEU A 5 51.28 27.16 33.56
C LEU A 5 50.81 28.17 32.49
N LEU A 6 51.32 29.40 32.54
CA LEU A 6 51.03 30.44 31.53
C LEU A 6 51.54 30.05 30.13
N ALA A 7 52.70 29.40 30.03
CA ALA A 7 53.23 28.91 28.76
C ALA A 7 52.39 27.76 28.17
N ARG A 8 51.88 26.84 29.00
CA ARG A 8 50.97 25.76 28.54
C ARG A 8 49.63 26.31 28.07
N ILE A 9 49.04 27.26 28.78
CA ILE A 9 47.77 27.91 28.38
C ILE A 9 47.93 28.68 27.07
N ARG A 10 49.07 29.36 26.88
CA ARG A 10 49.36 30.12 25.66
C ARG A 10 49.62 29.22 24.45
N ARG A 11 50.16 28.01 24.67
CA ARG A 11 50.32 26.96 23.63
C ARG A 11 48.99 26.31 23.28
N PHE A 12 48.09 26.11 24.25
CA PHE A 12 46.72 25.62 24.03
C PHE A 12 45.87 26.65 23.27
N ARG A 13 46.01 27.95 23.58
CA ARG A 13 45.37 29.06 22.83
C ARG A 13 45.93 29.27 21.41
N ARG A 14 47.10 28.71 21.10
CA ARG A 14 47.73 28.74 19.77
C ARG A 14 47.52 27.46 18.97
N ALA A 15 46.78 26.50 19.53
CA ALA A 15 46.39 25.29 18.82
C ALA A 15 45.16 25.62 17.97
N ASP A 16 45.39 25.94 16.68
CA ASP A 16 44.33 26.18 15.69
C ASP A 16 43.42 24.96 15.51
N ASP A 17 43.87 23.78 15.93
CA ASP A 17 43.10 22.53 15.99
C ASP A 17 41.82 22.64 16.84
N GLY A 18 41.81 23.50 17.87
CA GLY A 18 40.64 23.71 18.71
C GLY A 18 39.50 24.44 18.02
N LEU A 19 39.82 25.34 17.06
CA LEU A 19 38.83 26.10 16.30
C LEU A 19 38.08 25.19 15.33
N ALA A 20 38.81 24.31 14.62
CA ALA A 20 38.23 23.31 13.71
C ALA A 20 37.26 22.37 14.46
N ALA A 21 37.61 21.96 15.68
CA ALA A 21 36.72 21.14 16.51
C ALA A 21 35.44 21.88 16.91
N THR A 22 35.52 23.18 17.22
CA THR A 22 34.33 23.99 17.55
C THR A 22 33.45 24.27 16.34
N GLU A 23 34.03 24.51 15.16
CA GLU A 23 33.28 24.69 13.92
C GLU A 23 32.54 23.41 13.54
N LEU A 24 33.22 22.26 13.61
CA LEU A 24 32.57 20.97 13.40
C LEU A 24 31.47 20.72 14.42
N ALA A 25 31.69 21.00 15.71
CA ALA A 25 30.68 20.78 16.75
C ALA A 25 29.38 21.59 16.51
N LEU A 26 29.49 22.78 15.91
CA LEU A 26 28.34 23.63 15.57
C LEU A 26 27.61 23.18 14.30
N VAL A 27 28.35 22.70 13.28
CA VAL A 27 27.77 22.29 11.99
C VAL A 27 27.28 20.83 12.00
N LEU A 28 27.93 19.96 12.78
CA LEU A 28 27.60 18.54 12.94
C LEU A 28 26.12 18.27 13.23
N PRO A 29 25.43 18.92 14.19
CA PRO A 29 24.02 18.65 14.45
C PRO A 29 23.14 18.93 13.22
N MET A 30 23.45 19.98 12.45
CA MET A 30 22.72 20.29 11.23
C MET A 30 22.96 19.23 10.15
N LEU A 31 24.21 18.80 9.96
CA LEU A 31 24.56 17.73 9.03
C LEU A 31 23.90 16.39 9.40
N LEU A 32 23.83 16.06 10.69
CA LEU A 32 23.17 14.85 11.17
C LEU A 32 21.66 14.87 10.91
N VAL A 33 20.99 16.00 11.13
CA VAL A 33 19.56 16.15 10.83
C VAL A 33 19.31 15.97 9.33
N LEU A 34 20.13 16.60 8.48
CA LEU A 34 20.01 16.46 7.03
C LEU A 34 20.27 15.03 6.57
N LEU A 35 21.31 14.37 7.09
CA LEU A 35 21.66 13.00 6.75
C LEU A 35 20.55 12.02 7.16
N LEU A 36 20.14 12.05 8.43
CA LEU A 36 19.12 11.14 8.96
C LEU A 36 17.75 11.40 8.34
N GLY A 37 17.39 12.67 8.14
CA GLY A 37 16.16 13.08 7.45
C GLY A 37 16.14 12.61 6.00
N GLY A 38 17.25 12.77 5.27
CA GLY A 38 17.39 12.28 3.90
C GLY A 38 17.25 10.77 3.80
N ILE A 39 17.91 10.01 4.68
CA ILE A 39 17.79 8.54 4.72
C ILE A 39 16.33 8.11 4.96
N GLN A 40 15.63 8.76 5.89
CA GLN A 40 14.22 8.48 6.18
C GLN A 40 13.31 8.78 4.99
N LEU A 41 13.53 9.91 4.33
CA LEU A 41 12.76 10.29 3.14
C LEU A 41 12.95 9.27 2.02
N VAL A 42 14.18 8.85 1.76
CA VAL A 42 14.49 7.82 0.76
C VAL A 42 13.83 6.48 1.12
N ALA A 43 13.90 6.07 2.40
CA ALA A 43 13.25 4.85 2.87
C ALA A 43 11.73 4.90 2.67
N TYR A 44 11.09 6.02 2.99
CA TYR A 44 9.66 6.23 2.78
C TYR A 44 9.26 6.17 1.30
N VAL A 45 9.98 6.87 0.43
CA VAL A 45 9.72 6.86 -1.02
C VAL A 45 9.91 5.45 -1.60
N ASN A 46 10.96 4.74 -1.17
CA ASN A 46 11.20 3.36 -1.60
C ASN A 46 10.08 2.42 -1.13
N ALA A 47 9.63 2.53 0.12
CA ALA A 47 8.50 1.76 0.62
C ALA A 47 7.24 2.05 -0.21
N SER A 48 6.93 3.32 -0.50
CA SER A 48 5.81 3.69 -1.36
C SER A 48 5.89 3.06 -2.75
N ARG A 49 7.05 3.08 -3.39
CA ARG A 49 7.25 2.48 -4.72
C ARG A 49 7.08 0.95 -4.69
N LYS A 50 7.54 0.31 -3.62
CA LYS A 50 7.40 -1.15 -3.45
C LYS A 50 5.97 -1.56 -3.17
N VAL A 51 5.22 -0.82 -2.36
CA VAL A 51 3.78 -1.08 -2.15
C VAL A 51 2.99 -0.93 -3.45
N ASP A 52 3.29 0.09 -4.27
CA ASP A 52 2.68 0.25 -5.59
C ASP A 52 3.02 -0.93 -6.53
N LEU A 53 4.27 -1.40 -6.50
CA LEU A 53 4.70 -2.58 -7.26
C LEU A 53 3.96 -3.86 -6.82
N VAL A 54 3.82 -4.10 -5.50
CA VAL A 54 3.07 -5.25 -4.95
C VAL A 54 1.65 -5.26 -5.50
N VAL A 55 0.95 -4.13 -5.33
CA VAL A 55 -0.46 -3.98 -5.69
C VAL A 55 -0.69 -4.17 -7.20
N ARG A 56 0.18 -3.62 -8.05
CA ARG A 56 0.13 -3.81 -9.50
C ARG A 56 0.47 -5.23 -9.94
N SER A 57 1.49 -5.85 -9.35
CA SER A 57 1.87 -7.23 -9.70
C SER A 57 0.76 -8.22 -9.36
N ILE A 58 0.17 -8.09 -8.17
CA ILE A 58 -0.97 -8.90 -7.74
C ILE A 58 -2.17 -8.67 -8.69
N SER A 59 -2.46 -7.41 -9.02
CA SER A 59 -3.57 -7.09 -9.93
C SER A 59 -3.37 -7.73 -11.31
N GLN A 60 -2.14 -7.68 -11.86
CA GLN A 60 -1.83 -8.32 -13.13
C GLN A 60 -1.98 -9.85 -13.07
N MET A 61 -1.62 -10.48 -11.95
CA MET A 61 -1.80 -11.92 -11.79
C MET A 61 -3.29 -12.32 -11.77
N ILE A 62 -4.11 -11.60 -10.99
CA ILE A 62 -5.55 -11.88 -10.89
C ILE A 62 -6.29 -11.53 -12.17
N SER A 63 -5.89 -10.46 -12.88
CA SER A 63 -6.51 -10.07 -14.17
C SER A 63 -6.40 -11.14 -15.25
N GLN A 64 -5.48 -12.11 -15.09
CA GLN A 64 -5.25 -13.18 -16.04
C GLN A 64 -6.08 -14.43 -15.77
N ALA A 65 -6.89 -14.45 -14.70
CA ALA A 65 -7.81 -15.54 -14.44
C ALA A 65 -8.74 -15.77 -15.65
N ARG A 66 -8.91 -17.04 -16.00
CA ARG A 66 -9.62 -17.47 -17.21
C ARG A 66 -10.89 -18.23 -16.86
N PRO A 67 -11.88 -18.23 -17.76
CA PRO A 67 -13.03 -19.10 -17.61
C PRO A 67 -12.61 -20.58 -17.61
N PRO A 68 -13.34 -21.45 -16.90
CA PRO A 68 -13.09 -22.88 -16.90
C PRO A 68 -13.25 -23.50 -18.30
N THR A 69 -12.49 -24.55 -18.59
CA THR A 69 -12.50 -25.26 -19.89
C THR A 69 -13.83 -25.98 -20.17
N ASP A 70 -14.64 -26.22 -19.14
CA ASP A 70 -15.94 -26.90 -19.24
C ASP A 70 -17.08 -26.01 -19.75
N ASN A 71 -16.79 -24.71 -20.01
CA ASN A 71 -17.77 -23.69 -20.42
C ASN A 71 -18.96 -23.54 -19.45
N SER A 72 -18.82 -23.93 -18.18
CA SER A 72 -19.85 -23.76 -17.15
C SER A 72 -20.16 -22.29 -16.87
N THR A 73 -19.19 -21.40 -17.09
CA THR A 73 -19.33 -19.96 -16.93
C THR A 73 -18.42 -19.21 -17.90
N VAL A 74 -18.80 -17.98 -18.24
CA VAL A 74 -17.96 -17.04 -19.00
C VAL A 74 -17.05 -16.22 -18.09
N ASN A 75 -17.24 -16.28 -16.77
CA ASN A 75 -16.46 -15.53 -15.79
C ASN A 75 -15.11 -16.21 -15.55
N GLY A 76 -14.06 -15.41 -15.36
CA GLY A 76 -12.78 -15.93 -14.89
C GLY A 76 -12.90 -16.30 -13.43
N LEU A 77 -12.38 -17.46 -13.04
CA LEU A 77 -12.45 -17.90 -11.65
C LEU A 77 -11.10 -17.73 -10.96
N VAL A 78 -11.15 -17.20 -9.74
CA VAL A 78 -10.03 -17.27 -8.78
C VAL A 78 -10.47 -18.09 -7.58
N ASN A 79 -9.60 -18.98 -7.13
CA ASN A 79 -9.82 -19.77 -5.93
C ASN A 79 -8.92 -19.28 -4.78
N GLN A 80 -9.02 -19.94 -3.63
CA GLN A 80 -8.20 -19.64 -2.46
C GLN A 80 -6.69 -19.75 -2.72
N TRP A 81 -6.23 -20.76 -3.48
CA TRP A 81 -4.81 -20.95 -3.76
C TRP A 81 -4.23 -19.80 -4.58
N ASP A 82 -4.98 -19.29 -5.55
CA ASP A 82 -4.58 -18.13 -6.34
C ASP A 82 -4.41 -16.89 -5.45
N LEU A 83 -5.33 -16.69 -4.50
CA LEU A 83 -5.27 -15.59 -3.55
C LEU A 83 -4.07 -15.72 -2.58
N HIS A 84 -3.87 -16.89 -1.96
CA HIS A 84 -2.70 -17.14 -1.09
C HIS A 84 -1.39 -16.96 -1.84
N PHE A 85 -1.27 -17.55 -3.03
CA PHE A 85 -0.06 -17.40 -3.85
C PHE A 85 0.23 -15.93 -4.15
N SER A 86 -0.80 -15.14 -4.48
CA SER A 86 -0.66 -13.70 -4.72
C SER A 86 -0.23 -12.93 -3.46
N TYR A 87 -0.77 -13.31 -2.32
CA TYR A 87 -0.54 -12.68 -1.03
C TYR A 87 0.88 -12.97 -0.53
N ASP A 88 1.30 -14.22 -0.58
CA ASP A 88 2.63 -14.66 -0.14
C ASP A 88 3.74 -14.15 -1.07
N ALA A 89 3.47 -13.99 -2.36
CA ALA A 89 4.39 -13.37 -3.30
C ALA A 89 4.77 -11.93 -2.91
N SER A 90 3.96 -11.25 -2.08
CA SER A 90 4.27 -9.91 -1.57
C SER A 90 5.60 -9.87 -0.79
N LEU A 91 6.00 -10.96 -0.13
CA LEU A 91 7.28 -11.07 0.57
C LEU A 91 8.48 -10.95 -0.38
N VAL A 92 8.33 -11.44 -1.61
CA VAL A 92 9.36 -11.37 -2.65
C VAL A 92 9.35 -9.99 -3.32
N LEU A 93 8.16 -9.44 -3.56
CA LEU A 93 7.98 -8.14 -4.22
C LEU A 93 8.39 -6.96 -3.31
N PHE A 94 8.22 -7.13 -1.99
CA PHE A 94 8.56 -6.13 -0.97
C PHE A 94 9.50 -6.73 0.10
N PRO A 95 10.80 -6.86 -0.21
CA PRO A 95 11.76 -7.56 0.65
C PRO A 95 11.98 -6.91 2.02
N PHE A 96 11.55 -5.66 2.22
CA PHE A 96 11.71 -4.95 3.48
C PHE A 96 10.67 -5.34 4.54
N LEU A 97 9.59 -6.03 4.17
CA LEU A 97 8.52 -6.42 5.10
C LEU A 97 9.06 -7.23 6.28
N MET A 98 9.93 -8.21 6.03
CA MET A 98 10.49 -9.07 7.08
C MET A 98 11.39 -8.29 8.04
N SER A 99 12.23 -7.41 7.51
CA SER A 99 13.12 -6.59 8.33
C SER A 99 12.32 -5.60 9.18
N GLU A 100 11.28 -5.00 8.62
CA GLU A 100 10.42 -4.05 9.32
C GLU A 100 9.59 -4.73 10.41
N ALA A 101 8.98 -5.87 10.08
CA ALA A 101 8.20 -6.66 11.02
C ALA A 101 9.05 -7.11 12.21
N LYS A 102 10.27 -7.61 11.94
CA LYS A 102 11.23 -7.97 12.99
C LYS A 102 11.59 -6.78 13.88
N ARG A 103 11.79 -5.60 13.29
CA ARG A 103 12.08 -4.37 14.03
C ARG A 103 10.92 -3.93 14.92
N GLN A 104 9.68 -4.12 14.47
CA GLN A 104 8.47 -3.82 15.25
C GLN A 104 8.08 -4.94 16.23
N GLY A 105 8.78 -6.09 16.24
CA GLY A 105 8.37 -7.26 17.02
C GLY A 105 7.05 -7.89 16.56
N LYS A 106 6.69 -7.68 15.30
CA LYS A 106 5.44 -8.14 14.67
C LYS A 106 5.72 -9.21 13.61
N GLN A 107 4.69 -9.94 13.21
CA GLN A 107 4.74 -10.76 12.01
C GLN A 107 4.57 -9.89 10.76
N TRP A 108 5.07 -10.35 9.61
CA TRP A 108 5.08 -9.54 8.39
C TRP A 108 3.68 -9.14 7.93
N TRP A 109 2.70 -10.04 8.06
CA TRP A 109 1.30 -9.79 7.73
C TRP A 109 0.60 -8.80 8.69
N GLN A 110 1.26 -8.40 9.78
CA GLN A 110 0.76 -7.39 10.72
C GLN A 110 1.27 -5.97 10.39
N VAL A 111 2.23 -5.83 9.47
CA VAL A 111 2.75 -4.52 9.03
C VAL A 111 2.26 -4.10 7.66
N ILE A 112 1.69 -5.04 6.90
CA ILE A 112 1.02 -4.79 5.62
C ILE A 112 -0.32 -5.50 5.58
N THR A 113 -1.33 -4.82 5.06
CA THR A 113 -2.65 -5.37 4.76
C THR A 113 -2.86 -5.29 3.26
N ILE A 114 -3.26 -6.40 2.65
CA ILE A 114 -3.56 -6.50 1.22
C ILE A 114 -4.98 -7.08 1.11
N ASN A 115 -5.87 -6.33 0.50
CA ASN A 115 -7.26 -6.71 0.30
C ASN A 115 -7.57 -6.78 -1.18
N TYR A 116 -8.49 -7.68 -1.50
CA TYR A 116 -8.88 -8.03 -2.85
C TYR A 116 -10.38 -7.80 -2.98
N ALA A 117 -10.82 -7.25 -4.10
CA ALA A 117 -12.22 -7.16 -4.42
C ALA A 117 -12.44 -7.23 -5.92
N SER A 118 -13.49 -7.93 -6.33
CA SER A 118 -14.00 -7.82 -7.70
C SER A 118 -15.25 -6.95 -7.69
N ILE A 119 -15.34 -6.05 -8.67
CA ILE A 119 -16.38 -5.03 -8.75
C ILE A 119 -17.06 -5.16 -10.09
N GLN A 120 -18.38 -5.29 -10.05
CA GLN A 120 -19.23 -5.26 -11.22
C GLN A 120 -20.00 -3.94 -11.26
N PHE A 121 -20.06 -3.36 -12.45
CA PHE A 121 -20.86 -2.17 -12.70
C PHE A 121 -22.19 -2.58 -13.32
N LYS A 122 -23.29 -2.10 -12.73
CA LYS A 122 -24.65 -2.33 -13.25
C LYS A 122 -25.22 -1.01 -13.77
N PRO A 123 -25.80 -0.96 -14.98
CA PRO A 123 -26.39 0.26 -15.49
C PRO A 123 -27.61 0.65 -14.65
N THR A 124 -27.65 1.90 -14.18
CA THR A 124 -28.76 2.50 -13.44
C THR A 124 -29.62 3.40 -14.34
N ALA A 125 -29.08 3.87 -15.46
CA ALA A 125 -29.76 4.70 -16.44
C ALA A 125 -29.58 4.13 -17.86
N ALA A 126 -30.61 4.29 -18.71
CA ALA A 126 -30.58 3.82 -20.09
C ALA A 126 -29.72 4.70 -21.01
N THR A 127 -29.49 5.96 -20.63
CA THR A 127 -28.67 6.91 -21.39
C THR A 127 -27.73 7.68 -20.47
N CYS A 128 -26.47 7.80 -20.90
CA CYS A 128 -25.47 8.60 -20.20
C CYS A 128 -25.29 9.95 -20.87
N ALA A 129 -25.58 11.00 -20.12
CA ALA A 129 -25.45 12.36 -20.60
C ALA A 129 -23.98 12.74 -20.86
N ASP A 130 -23.06 12.22 -20.05
CA ASP A 130 -21.62 12.50 -20.16
C ASP A 130 -20.85 11.22 -20.56
N PRO A 131 -20.24 11.17 -21.76
CA PRO A 131 -19.42 10.03 -22.18
C PRO A 131 -18.06 9.97 -21.49
N THR A 132 -17.60 11.06 -20.87
CA THR A 132 -16.31 11.17 -20.16
C THR A 132 -16.41 10.83 -18.68
N ASP A 133 -17.59 11.00 -18.07
CA ASP A 133 -17.90 10.57 -16.70
C ASP A 133 -19.17 9.72 -16.67
N GLN A 134 -18.99 8.40 -16.70
CA GLN A 134 -20.10 7.45 -16.67
C GLN A 134 -20.54 7.10 -15.24
N SER A 135 -19.99 7.74 -14.20
CA SER A 135 -20.28 7.39 -12.80
C SER A 135 -21.74 7.60 -12.38
N ALA A 136 -22.47 8.49 -13.04
CA ALA A 136 -23.90 8.69 -12.80
C ALA A 136 -24.79 7.56 -13.36
N CYS A 137 -24.28 6.80 -14.32
CA CYS A 137 -25.04 5.77 -15.04
C CYS A 137 -24.80 4.35 -14.55
N TYR A 138 -23.79 4.14 -13.72
CA TYR A 138 -23.39 2.82 -13.28
C TYR A 138 -23.30 2.79 -11.77
N SER A 139 -23.93 1.79 -11.15
CA SER A 139 -23.70 1.46 -9.75
C SER A 139 -22.59 0.44 -9.64
N ALA A 140 -21.62 0.69 -8.75
CA ALA A 140 -20.50 -0.20 -8.50
C ALA A 140 -20.81 -1.11 -7.31
N GLY A 141 -20.99 -2.40 -7.59
CA GLY A 141 -21.24 -3.44 -6.59
C GLY A 141 -20.05 -4.37 -6.42
N VAL A 142 -19.74 -4.71 -5.17
CA VAL A 142 -18.72 -5.73 -4.85
C VAL A 142 -19.31 -7.12 -5.11
N VAL A 143 -18.64 -7.92 -5.96
CA VAL A 143 -19.03 -9.30 -6.30
C VAL A 143 -18.45 -10.29 -5.29
N TRP A 144 -17.21 -10.08 -4.91
CA TRP A 144 -16.54 -10.81 -3.83
C TRP A 144 -15.44 -9.94 -3.26
N THR A 145 -15.07 -10.22 -2.02
CA THR A 145 -13.96 -9.54 -1.32
C THR A 145 -13.14 -10.56 -0.55
N SER A 146 -11.84 -10.33 -0.41
CA SER A 146 -11.06 -11.04 0.59
C SER A 146 -11.58 -10.69 1.99
N THR A 147 -11.42 -11.61 2.94
CA THR A 147 -11.54 -11.29 4.35
C THR A 147 -10.29 -10.48 4.72
N GLY A 148 -10.47 -9.18 4.91
CA GLY A 148 -9.29 -8.34 5.10
C GLY A 148 -8.52 -8.72 6.36
N THR A 149 -7.19 -8.65 6.29
CA THR A 149 -6.36 -8.88 7.48
C THR A 149 -6.67 -7.80 8.52
N THR A 150 -6.74 -8.19 9.79
CA THR A 150 -7.04 -7.29 10.90
C THR A 150 -5.84 -6.41 11.26
N GLN A 151 -5.50 -5.41 10.43
CA GLN A 151 -4.65 -4.26 10.76
C GLN A 151 -4.71 -3.16 9.65
N PRO A 152 -4.26 -1.91 9.93
CA PRO A 152 -3.83 -1.41 11.22
C PRO A 152 -5.01 -0.78 11.97
N ALA A 153 -5.23 -1.24 13.20
CA ALA A 153 -5.98 -0.60 14.30
C ALA A 153 -7.33 0.12 14.04
N SER A 154 -7.91 0.10 12.85
CA SER A 154 -9.05 0.94 12.45
C SER A 154 -10.04 0.19 11.55
N GLY A 155 -10.56 -0.91 12.08
CA GLY A 155 -11.66 -1.64 11.44
C GLY A 155 -11.30 -2.32 10.11
N PRO A 156 -12.29 -2.85 9.38
CA PRO A 156 -12.07 -3.58 8.15
C PRO A 156 -11.70 -2.63 7.00
N LEU A 157 -10.50 -2.79 6.46
CA LEU A 157 -9.96 -2.02 5.31
C LEU A 157 -10.28 -2.66 3.95
N TYR A 158 -11.15 -3.65 3.93
CA TYR A 158 -11.61 -4.33 2.72
C TYR A 158 -12.94 -3.72 2.23
N ARG A 159 -13.24 -3.92 0.95
CA ARG A 159 -14.48 -3.46 0.32
C ARG A 159 -15.60 -4.41 0.72
N ARG A 160 -16.52 -3.97 1.57
CA ARG A 160 -17.54 -4.86 2.15
C ARG A 160 -18.59 -5.26 1.11
N CYS A 161 -19.07 -6.51 1.20
CA CYS A 161 -20.25 -6.95 0.46
C CYS A 161 -21.48 -6.11 0.81
N GLY A 162 -22.37 -5.90 -0.17
CA GLY A 162 -23.58 -5.10 -0.02
C GLY A 162 -23.36 -3.58 0.06
N ALA A 163 -22.11 -3.12 0.18
CA ALA A 163 -21.78 -1.70 0.07
C ALA A 163 -21.76 -1.29 -1.41
N THR A 164 -22.52 -0.24 -1.75
CA THR A 164 -22.37 0.42 -3.05
C THR A 164 -21.19 1.37 -2.97
N LEU A 165 -20.24 1.24 -3.90
CA LEU A 165 -19.06 2.10 -3.93
C LEU A 165 -19.43 3.41 -4.62
N ILE A 166 -19.08 4.53 -3.98
CA ILE A 166 -19.39 5.87 -4.48
C ILE A 166 -18.26 6.43 -5.33
N PRO A 167 -18.57 7.23 -6.37
CA PRO A 167 -17.55 7.85 -7.18
C PRO A 167 -16.78 8.91 -6.38
N ALA A 168 -15.47 8.95 -6.58
CA ALA A 168 -14.55 9.95 -6.06
C ALA A 168 -13.65 10.49 -7.17
N ASP A 169 -13.02 11.63 -6.94
CA ASP A 169 -12.11 12.23 -7.92
C ASP A 169 -10.96 11.28 -8.26
N ASN A 170 -10.48 11.32 -9.50
CA ASN A 170 -9.46 10.37 -9.97
C ASN A 170 -8.11 10.49 -9.23
N ASN A 171 -7.86 11.60 -8.55
CA ASN A 171 -6.69 11.84 -7.70
C ASN A 171 -6.97 11.69 -6.19
N ALA A 172 -8.18 11.28 -5.81
CA ALA A 172 -8.53 11.05 -4.42
C ALA A 172 -7.68 9.94 -3.81
N ALA A 173 -7.44 10.04 -2.50
CA ALA A 173 -6.73 8.99 -1.77
C ALA A 173 -7.48 7.65 -1.82
N ALA A 174 -6.73 6.55 -1.85
CA ALA A 174 -7.26 5.20 -1.81
C ALA A 174 -8.19 4.98 -0.61
N SER A 175 -9.38 4.43 -0.87
CA SER A 175 -10.42 4.16 0.14
C SER A 175 -11.20 2.89 -0.23
N PRO A 176 -11.61 2.07 0.77
CA PRO A 176 -12.42 0.88 0.54
C PRO A 176 -13.88 1.18 0.18
N THR A 177 -14.34 2.43 0.32
CA THR A 177 -15.75 2.82 0.08
C THR A 177 -15.96 3.59 -1.23
N THR A 178 -14.88 4.00 -1.90
CA THR A 178 -14.96 4.84 -3.10
C THR A 178 -14.20 4.25 -4.28
N LEU A 179 -14.54 4.71 -5.48
CA LEU A 179 -13.82 4.40 -6.72
C LEU A 179 -13.58 5.67 -7.55
N PRO A 180 -12.43 5.78 -8.25
CA PRO A 180 -12.23 6.81 -9.25
C PRO A 180 -13.35 6.86 -10.29
N ARG A 181 -13.85 8.05 -10.59
CA ARG A 181 -14.91 8.29 -11.60
C ARG A 181 -14.58 7.66 -12.95
N SER A 182 -13.31 7.68 -13.37
CA SER A 182 -12.89 7.13 -14.66
C SER A 182 -12.99 5.61 -14.78
N LEU A 183 -13.26 4.89 -13.70
CA LEU A 183 -13.42 3.43 -13.73
C LEU A 183 -14.84 2.99 -14.02
N TYR A 184 -15.83 3.87 -13.83
CA TYR A 184 -17.22 3.53 -14.04
C TYR A 184 -17.47 3.32 -15.53
N GLY A 185 -18.10 2.20 -15.86
CA GLY A 185 -18.41 1.82 -17.23
C GLY A 185 -18.91 0.39 -17.33
N PRO A 186 -19.04 -0.17 -18.55
CA PRO A 186 -19.63 -1.49 -18.75
C PRO A 186 -18.71 -2.66 -18.35
N ALA A 187 -17.39 -2.43 -18.24
CA ALA A 187 -16.42 -3.47 -17.91
C ALA A 187 -16.20 -3.58 -16.40
N SER A 188 -16.14 -4.80 -15.87
CA SER A 188 -15.80 -5.03 -14.46
C SER A 188 -14.33 -4.69 -14.16
N VAL A 189 -14.03 -4.49 -12.87
CA VAL A 189 -12.66 -4.23 -12.41
C VAL A 189 -12.35 -5.06 -11.18
N VAL A 190 -11.10 -5.52 -11.09
CA VAL A 190 -10.52 -6.07 -9.88
C VAL A 190 -9.73 -4.95 -9.19
N VAL A 191 -9.89 -4.87 -7.89
CA VAL A 191 -9.25 -3.86 -7.05
C VAL A 191 -8.41 -4.55 -5.99
N ILE A 192 -7.16 -4.13 -5.92
CA ILE A 192 -6.19 -4.58 -4.92
C ILE A 192 -5.84 -3.37 -4.09
N ASP A 193 -6.19 -3.40 -2.80
CA ASP A 193 -5.93 -2.33 -1.85
C ASP A 193 -4.83 -2.78 -0.89
N ALA A 194 -3.70 -2.06 -0.82
CA ALA A 194 -2.67 -2.30 0.17
C ALA A 194 -2.47 -1.11 1.10
N VAL A 195 -2.31 -1.42 2.38
CA VAL A 195 -1.98 -0.46 3.45
C VAL A 195 -0.75 -0.96 4.17
N PHE A 196 0.33 -0.17 4.12
CA PHE A 196 1.57 -0.45 4.83
C PHE A 196 1.85 0.66 5.85
N THR A 197 2.01 0.30 7.11
CA THR A 197 2.34 1.27 8.17
C THR A 197 3.86 1.45 8.25
N PHE A 198 4.34 2.55 7.69
CA PHE A 198 5.73 2.94 7.76
C PHE A 198 6.04 3.54 9.14
N THR A 199 6.95 2.90 9.87
CA THR A 199 7.49 3.45 11.12
C THR A 199 8.86 4.06 10.83
N PRO A 200 9.14 5.31 11.24
CA PRO A 200 10.47 5.91 11.08
C PRO A 200 11.54 5.12 11.85
N THR A 201 12.71 4.89 11.26
CA THR A 201 13.79 4.13 11.93
C THR A 201 14.48 4.98 13.00
N PHE A 202 14.66 6.26 12.73
CA PHE A 202 15.25 7.23 13.65
C PHE A 202 14.18 8.14 14.24
N GLY A 203 14.25 8.43 15.54
CA GLY A 203 13.26 9.27 16.19
C GLY A 203 11.85 8.68 16.23
N ALA A 204 11.69 7.35 16.10
CA ALA A 204 10.40 6.64 16.19
C ALA A 204 9.61 6.95 17.47
N ARG A 205 10.32 7.35 18.54
CA ARG A 205 9.72 7.79 19.80
C ARG A 205 9.04 9.16 19.72
N TYR A 206 9.45 9.99 18.77
CA TYR A 206 9.03 11.38 18.62
C TYR A 206 8.20 11.62 17.35
N LEU A 207 8.41 10.81 16.31
CA LEU A 207 7.71 10.90 15.04
C LEU A 207 6.63 9.81 14.97
N PRO A 208 5.39 10.15 14.55
CA PRO A 208 4.35 9.16 14.37
C PRO A 208 4.66 8.23 13.19
N SER A 209 4.05 7.04 13.19
CA SER A 209 4.01 6.18 12.02
C SER A 209 3.05 6.75 10.96
N PHE A 210 3.31 6.44 9.70
CA PHE A 210 2.52 6.92 8.56
C PHE A 210 1.99 5.75 7.74
N ASP A 211 0.71 5.77 7.40
CA ASP A 211 0.12 4.75 6.54
C ASP A 211 0.31 5.11 5.07
N ILE A 212 0.94 4.19 4.34
CA ILE A 212 1.06 4.23 2.89
C ILE A 212 -0.08 3.39 2.31
N LYS A 213 -1.08 4.06 1.74
CA LYS A 213 -2.26 3.43 1.11
C LYS A 213 -2.11 3.46 -0.40
N ARG A 214 -2.23 2.32 -1.07
CA ARG A 214 -2.19 2.21 -2.54
C ARG A 214 -3.28 1.27 -3.02
N SER A 215 -3.88 1.61 -4.16
CA SER A 215 -4.87 0.78 -4.84
C SER A 215 -4.49 0.63 -6.30
N ALA A 216 -4.60 -0.58 -6.84
CA ALA A 216 -4.58 -0.83 -8.28
C ALA A 216 -5.96 -1.26 -8.72
N TYR A 217 -6.35 -0.75 -9.88
CA TYR A 217 -7.58 -1.05 -10.55
C TYR A 217 -7.22 -1.65 -11.89
N VAL A 218 -7.71 -2.85 -12.17
CA VAL A 218 -7.39 -3.56 -13.42
C VAL A 218 -8.64 -4.22 -13.97
N GLN A 219 -8.84 -4.09 -15.27
CA GLN A 219 -9.89 -4.85 -15.95
C GLN A 219 -9.41 -6.29 -16.19
N PRO A 220 -10.28 -7.29 -16.05
CA PRO A 220 -9.93 -8.66 -16.39
C PRO A 220 -9.56 -8.78 -17.89
N ARG A 221 -8.53 -9.56 -18.21
CA ARG A 221 -7.97 -9.64 -19.56
C ARG A 221 -8.65 -10.68 -20.44
N TYR A 222 -9.10 -11.78 -19.84
CA TYR A 222 -9.60 -12.95 -20.58
C TYR A 222 -11.05 -13.32 -20.20
N ALA A 223 -11.73 -12.47 -19.43
CA ALA A 223 -13.09 -12.70 -18.97
C ALA A 223 -13.83 -11.35 -18.81
N PRO A 224 -15.17 -11.32 -18.85
CA PRO A 224 -15.94 -10.11 -18.58
C PRO A 224 -15.99 -9.76 -17.08
N LEU A 225 -15.78 -10.74 -16.20
CA LEU A 225 -15.78 -10.62 -14.75
C LEU A 225 -14.85 -11.66 -14.13
N ILE A 226 -14.15 -11.28 -13.05
CA ILE A 226 -13.50 -12.26 -12.18
C ILE A 226 -14.43 -12.58 -11.02
N ASP A 227 -14.86 -13.83 -10.93
CA ASP A 227 -15.67 -14.37 -9.85
C ASP A 227 -14.82 -15.26 -8.93
N TYR A 228 -15.30 -15.47 -7.71
CA TYR A 228 -14.62 -16.28 -6.72
C TYR A 228 -15.21 -17.69 -6.66
N ASP A 229 -14.35 -18.70 -6.82
CA ASP A 229 -14.69 -20.09 -6.60
C ASP A 229 -14.62 -20.39 -5.08
N THR A 230 -15.76 -20.72 -4.51
CA THR A 230 -15.90 -21.03 -3.08
C THR A 230 -15.49 -22.47 -2.74
N THR A 231 -15.14 -23.29 -3.73
CA THR A 231 -14.73 -24.68 -3.54
C THR A 231 -13.45 -24.74 -2.71
N GLY A 232 -13.55 -25.36 -1.54
CA GLY A 232 -12.41 -25.49 -0.63
C GLY A 232 -11.99 -24.21 0.09
N ASN A 233 -12.82 -23.15 0.08
CA ASN A 233 -12.53 -21.86 0.74
C ASN A 233 -12.27 -22.02 2.24
N ASP A 234 -11.10 -21.58 2.69
CA ASP A 234 -10.59 -21.53 4.07
C ASP A 234 -10.98 -20.24 4.80
N GLY A 235 -11.77 -19.38 4.14
CA GLY A 235 -12.17 -18.08 4.64
C GLY A 235 -11.30 -16.93 4.18
N ILE A 236 -10.32 -17.11 3.27
CA ILE A 236 -9.54 -15.99 2.69
C ILE A 236 -10.41 -14.99 1.92
N ALA A 237 -11.55 -15.43 1.38
CA ALA A 237 -12.47 -14.58 0.67
C ALA A 237 -13.93 -14.96 0.91
N THR A 238 -14.80 -14.01 0.63
CA THR A 238 -16.25 -14.15 0.76
C THR A 238 -16.89 -13.64 -0.53
N LYS A 239 -17.70 -14.50 -1.14
CA LYS A 239 -18.56 -14.13 -2.26
C LYS A 239 -19.76 -13.34 -1.75
N CYS A 240 -20.05 -12.23 -2.40
CA CYS A 240 -21.19 -11.41 -2.02
C CYS A 240 -22.50 -12.03 -2.55
N PRO A 241 -23.61 -11.86 -1.80
CA PRO A 241 -24.92 -12.35 -2.22
C PRO A 241 -25.48 -11.59 -3.44
#